data_AF-A0A2V5LIG1-F1
#
_entry.id   AF-A0A2V5LIG1-F1
#
_cell.length_a   1.000
_cell.length_b   1.000
_cell.length_c   1.000
_cell.angle_alpha   90.00
_cell.angle_beta   90.00
_cell.angle_gamma   90.00
#
_symmetry.space_group_name_H-M   'P 1'
#
loop_
_entity.id
_entity.type
_entity.pdbx_description
1 polymer ?
#
loop_
_entity_poly.entity_id
_entity_poly.type
_entity_poly.pdbx_seq_one_letter_code
_entity_poly.pdbx_strand_id
1 'polypeptide(L)'
;MVHGKPLHQATNDEQAMQVLREKIAYAKERWGCTLFCVDSTATAGRPFYPDVFKAVAQAYPDVLLIPENESTRYFAYSAPLNSYVHHKLTSTPVGARLVYPKAFSVLMAPDGDRSEDHAALLSAVRHGDISFSTAGITTQERRS
;
A
#
# COMPACT_ATOMS: atom_id res chain seq x y z
N MET A 1 35.23 26.22 -9.03
CA MET A 1 34.16 25.60 -9.84
C MET A 1 34.70 24.33 -10.49
N VAL A 2 34.26 23.14 -10.06
CA VAL A 2 33.98 21.94 -10.87
C VAL A 2 33.08 21.02 -10.00
N HIS A 3 31.84 20.88 -10.49
CA HIS A 3 30.84 19.82 -10.32
C HIS A 3 30.31 19.42 -8.93
N GLY A 4 29.33 20.22 -8.49
CA GLY A 4 28.21 19.70 -7.68
C GLY A 4 27.29 18.83 -8.53
N LYS A 5 27.12 17.58 -8.13
CA LYS A 5 25.99 16.73 -8.48
C LYS A 5 25.93 15.56 -7.48
N PRO A 6 24.86 15.42 -6.67
CA PRO A 6 24.67 14.17 -5.95
C PRO A 6 24.17 13.14 -6.97
N LEU A 7 25.09 12.35 -7.54
CA LEU A 7 24.85 11.42 -8.66
C LEU A 7 24.58 9.97 -8.22
N HIS A 8 24.01 9.75 -7.02
CA HIS A 8 23.80 8.37 -6.51
C HIS A 8 22.41 8.07 -5.94
N GLN A 9 21.41 8.95 -6.12
CA GLN A 9 20.08 8.79 -5.48
C GLN A 9 18.87 8.80 -6.44
N ALA A 10 18.96 9.44 -7.62
CA ALA A 10 17.90 9.37 -8.64
C ALA A 10 17.76 7.95 -9.22
N THR A 11 18.88 7.25 -9.36
CA THR A 11 18.95 5.92 -9.98
C THR A 11 18.11 4.88 -9.24
N ASN A 12 18.02 4.93 -7.91
CA ASN A 12 17.30 3.91 -7.14
C ASN A 12 15.77 4.07 -7.26
N ASP A 13 15.27 5.30 -7.24
CA ASP A 13 13.83 5.58 -7.37
C ASP A 13 13.36 5.42 -8.83
N GLU A 14 14.19 5.81 -9.81
CA GLU A 14 13.95 5.53 -11.24
C GLU A 14 13.94 4.02 -11.52
N GLN A 15 14.88 3.29 -10.94
CA GLN A 15 14.93 1.83 -11.04
C GLN A 15 13.72 1.18 -10.36
N ALA A 16 13.33 1.64 -9.17
CA ALA A 16 12.13 1.16 -8.49
C ALA A 16 10.87 1.41 -9.33
N MET A 17 10.73 2.61 -9.90
CA MET A 17 9.65 2.95 -10.81
C MET A 17 9.63 2.01 -12.02
N GLN A 18 10.77 1.76 -12.65
CA GLN A 18 10.86 0.88 -13.82
C GLN A 18 10.45 -0.55 -13.48
N VAL A 19 10.97 -1.10 -12.39
CA VAL A 19 10.64 -2.45 -11.91
C VAL A 19 9.15 -2.57 -11.60
N LEU A 20 8.54 -1.56 -10.96
CA LEU A 20 7.10 -1.55 -10.69
C LEU A 20 6.31 -1.57 -11.99
N ARG A 21 6.67 -0.74 -12.98
CA ARG A 21 5.97 -0.68 -14.26
C ARG A 21 6.03 -2.00 -15.02
N GLU A 22 7.20 -2.65 -15.06
CA GLU A 22 7.39 -3.92 -15.74
C GLU A 22 6.59 -5.05 -15.08
N LYS A 23 6.64 -5.14 -13.74
CA LYS A 23 5.89 -6.16 -13.00
C LYS A 23 4.37 -5.97 -13.12
N ILE A 24 3.90 -4.72 -13.06
CA ILE A 24 2.48 -4.40 -13.24
C ILE A 24 2.03 -4.74 -14.65
N ALA A 25 2.78 -4.33 -15.68
CA ALA A 25 2.45 -4.66 -17.07
C ALA A 25 2.30 -6.18 -17.27
N TYR A 26 3.29 -6.94 -16.81
CA TYR A 26 3.27 -8.39 -16.92
C TYR A 26 2.07 -9.02 -16.20
N ALA A 27 1.81 -8.66 -14.94
CA ALA A 27 0.72 -9.24 -14.17
C ALA A 27 -0.67 -8.84 -14.71
N LYS A 28 -0.81 -7.59 -15.20
CA LYS A 28 -2.02 -7.14 -15.89
C LYS A 28 -2.27 -7.96 -17.16
N GLU A 29 -1.27 -8.10 -18.01
CA GLU A 29 -1.41 -8.84 -19.27
C GLU A 29 -1.69 -10.33 -19.02
N ARG A 30 -0.97 -10.94 -18.07
CA ARG A 30 -1.03 -12.38 -17.83
C ARG A 30 -2.26 -12.84 -17.05
N TRP A 31 -2.72 -12.02 -16.09
CA TRP A 31 -3.74 -12.40 -15.11
C TRP A 31 -4.85 -11.36 -14.90
N GLY A 32 -4.77 -10.18 -15.52
CA GLY A 32 -5.75 -9.11 -15.31
C GLY A 32 -5.68 -8.45 -13.93
N CYS A 33 -4.54 -8.54 -13.22
CA CYS A 33 -4.41 -8.00 -11.87
C CYS A 33 -4.55 -6.47 -11.83
N THR A 34 -5.28 -5.95 -10.84
CA THR A 34 -5.47 -4.50 -10.64
C THR A 34 -5.11 -4.01 -9.22
N LEU A 35 -4.79 -4.92 -8.29
CA LEU A 35 -4.34 -4.56 -6.94
C LEU A 35 -2.91 -5.08 -6.73
N PHE A 36 -2.02 -4.22 -6.23
CA PHE A 36 -0.61 -4.56 -6.05
C PHE A 36 -0.10 -4.09 -4.68
N CYS A 37 0.21 -5.05 -3.81
CA CYS A 37 0.99 -4.78 -2.60
C CYS A 37 2.45 -4.53 -2.98
N VAL A 38 2.98 -3.38 -2.58
CA VAL A 38 4.38 -3.01 -2.79
C VAL A 38 5.12 -3.19 -1.47
N ASP A 39 5.82 -4.31 -1.37
CA ASP A 39 6.71 -4.62 -0.26
C ASP A 39 8.03 -3.85 -0.39
N SER A 40 8.75 -3.63 0.73
CA SER A 40 10.08 -3.01 0.74
C SER A 40 10.10 -1.62 0.08
N THR A 41 9.19 -0.75 0.48
CA THR A 41 9.01 0.62 -0.07
C THR A 41 10.07 1.61 0.41
N ALA A 42 11.33 1.16 0.51
CA ALA A 42 12.45 1.94 0.98
C ALA A 42 13.72 1.69 0.14
N THR A 43 14.46 2.75 -0.17
CA THR A 43 15.84 2.69 -0.70
C THR A 43 16.82 3.02 0.43
N ALA A 44 17.94 2.31 0.54
CA ALA A 44 19.09 2.59 1.43
C ALA A 44 18.82 3.59 2.61
N GLY A 45 17.93 3.22 3.54
CA GLY A 45 17.62 3.99 4.75
C GLY A 45 16.50 5.04 4.67
N ARG A 46 15.73 5.12 3.59
CA ARG A 46 14.59 6.04 3.43
C ARG A 46 13.42 5.41 2.66
N PRO A 47 12.17 5.83 2.90
CA PRO A 47 11.05 5.47 2.02
C PRO A 47 11.22 6.00 0.59
N PHE A 48 10.56 5.39 -0.39
CA PHE A 48 10.51 5.91 -1.77
C PHE A 48 9.95 7.33 -1.81
N TYR A 49 10.40 8.15 -2.77
CA TYR A 49 9.71 9.42 -2.98
C TYR A 49 8.27 9.19 -3.49
N PRO A 50 7.30 10.03 -3.09
CA PRO A 50 5.92 9.94 -3.58
C PRO A 50 5.79 10.02 -5.10
N ASP A 51 6.79 10.61 -5.78
CA ASP A 51 6.82 10.73 -7.23
C ASP A 51 6.94 9.38 -7.94
N VAL A 52 7.50 8.36 -7.29
CA VAL A 52 7.50 6.98 -7.80
C VAL A 52 6.06 6.49 -7.98
N PHE A 53 5.24 6.60 -6.93
CA PHE A 53 3.84 6.17 -6.97
C PHE A 53 2.99 7.04 -7.89
N LYS A 54 3.25 8.37 -7.92
CA LYS A 54 2.62 9.28 -8.88
C LYS A 54 2.82 8.82 -10.31
N ALA A 55 4.07 8.55 -10.69
CA ALA A 55 4.41 8.18 -12.05
C ALA A 55 3.79 6.84 -12.45
N VAL A 56 3.76 5.86 -11.53
CA VAL A 56 3.14 4.55 -11.77
C VAL A 56 1.61 4.66 -11.87
N ALA A 57 0.96 5.39 -10.97
CA ALA A 57 -0.49 5.61 -11.00
C ALA A 57 -0.95 6.35 -12.26
N GLN A 58 -0.13 7.29 -12.77
CA GLN A 58 -0.40 7.96 -14.05
C GLN A 58 -0.28 7.01 -15.25
N ALA A 59 0.60 6.02 -15.20
CA ALA A 59 0.78 5.03 -16.26
C ALA A 59 -0.30 3.94 -16.24
N TYR A 60 -0.81 3.61 -15.05
CA TYR A 60 -1.82 2.57 -14.83
C TYR A 60 -2.95 3.10 -13.94
N PRO A 61 -3.83 3.97 -14.47
CA PRO A 61 -4.87 4.63 -13.67
C PRO A 61 -5.96 3.67 -13.15
N ASP A 62 -6.01 2.44 -13.67
CA ASP A 62 -6.93 1.38 -13.26
C ASP A 62 -6.30 0.41 -12.24
N VAL A 63 -5.10 0.73 -11.73
CA VAL A 63 -4.37 -0.05 -10.73
C VAL A 63 -4.36 0.65 -9.38
N LEU A 64 -4.63 -0.12 -8.32
CA LEU A 64 -4.41 0.29 -6.94
C LEU A 64 -3.03 -0.19 -6.43
N LEU A 65 -2.20 0.77 -6.03
CA LEU A 65 -0.93 0.53 -5.36
C LEU A 65 -1.13 0.56 -3.83
N ILE A 66 -0.58 -0.43 -3.14
CA ILE A 66 -0.71 -0.61 -1.69
C ILE A 66 0.70 -0.69 -1.08
N PRO A 67 1.37 0.45 -0.84
CA PRO A 67 2.73 0.46 -0.28
C PRO A 67 2.75 0.10 1.21
N GLU A 68 3.77 -0.66 1.62
CA GLU A 68 3.98 -1.07 3.01
C GLU A 68 4.26 0.12 3.97
N ASN A 69 5.07 1.09 3.54
CA ASN A 69 5.33 2.29 4.32
C ASN A 69 4.31 3.39 3.98
N GLU A 70 4.06 4.26 4.95
CA GLU A 70 3.19 5.42 4.77
C GLU A 70 3.94 6.76 4.75
N SER A 71 3.42 7.68 3.95
CA SER A 71 3.60 9.12 4.12
C SER A 71 2.30 9.82 3.72
N THR A 72 2.02 11.01 4.25
CA THR A 72 0.77 11.72 3.91
C THR A 72 0.60 11.88 2.39
N ARG A 73 1.69 12.13 1.65
CA ARG A 73 1.62 12.32 0.19
C ARG A 73 1.37 11.02 -0.59
N TYR A 74 1.62 9.84 0.00
CA TYR A 74 1.30 8.57 -0.67
C TYR A 74 -0.21 8.42 -0.92
N PHE A 75 -1.05 8.93 -0.01
CA PHE A 75 -2.51 8.90 -0.15
C PHE A 75 -3.05 9.68 -1.36
N ALA A 76 -2.23 10.49 -2.03
CA ALA A 76 -2.61 11.14 -3.29
C ALA A 76 -2.63 10.17 -4.49
N TYR A 77 -1.89 9.07 -4.42
CA TYR A 77 -1.60 8.19 -5.56
C TYR A 77 -1.69 6.69 -5.24
N SER A 78 -1.97 6.34 -3.98
CA SER A 78 -1.98 4.96 -3.47
C SER A 78 -2.82 4.85 -2.21
N ALA A 79 -3.03 3.63 -1.72
CA ALA A 79 -3.65 3.34 -0.42
C ALA A 79 -2.67 2.57 0.46
N PRO A 80 -1.86 3.25 1.29
CA PRO A 80 -0.88 2.60 2.16
C PRO A 80 -1.47 1.48 3.02
N LEU A 81 -0.67 0.43 3.18
CA LEU A 81 -0.95 -0.70 4.06
C LEU A 81 -0.66 -0.30 5.50
N ASN A 82 -1.70 -0.25 6.32
CA ASN A 82 -1.57 0.04 7.74
C ASN A 82 -1.79 -1.23 8.55
N SER A 83 -0.81 -1.55 9.41
CA SER A 83 -0.90 -2.71 10.28
C SER A 83 -1.72 -2.38 11.52
N TYR A 84 -2.91 -2.98 11.61
CA TYR A 84 -3.70 -2.98 12.83
C TYR A 84 -2.95 -3.70 13.97
N VAL A 85 -2.25 -4.80 13.66
CA VAL A 85 -1.55 -5.63 14.66
C VAL A 85 -0.34 -4.92 15.27
N HIS A 86 0.47 -4.22 14.46
CA HIS A 86 1.71 -3.60 14.95
C HIS A 86 1.53 -2.16 15.44
N HIS A 87 0.60 -1.41 14.84
CA HIS A 87 0.43 0.02 15.13
C HIS A 87 -0.92 0.39 15.72
N LYS A 88 -1.82 -0.60 15.92
CA LYS A 88 -3.21 -0.39 16.41
C LYS A 88 -3.99 0.64 15.59
N LEU A 89 -3.65 0.78 14.30
CA LEU A 89 -4.37 1.64 13.38
C LEU A 89 -5.64 0.91 12.92
N THR A 90 -6.79 1.48 13.25
CA THR A 90 -8.11 0.94 12.93
C THR A 90 -8.80 1.68 11.78
N SER A 91 -8.15 2.68 11.20
CA SER A 91 -8.67 3.54 10.12
C SER A 91 -7.53 4.31 9.45
N THR A 92 -7.74 4.84 8.24
CA THR A 92 -6.85 5.87 7.67
C THR A 92 -6.66 7.03 8.64
N PRO A 93 -5.41 7.54 8.81
CA PRO A 93 -5.12 8.68 9.66
C PRO A 93 -5.99 9.90 9.31
N VAL A 94 -6.54 10.56 10.33
CA VAL A 94 -7.38 11.77 10.15
C VAL A 94 -6.64 12.85 9.36
N GLY A 95 -5.34 13.05 9.63
CA GLY A 95 -4.51 14.01 8.91
C GLY A 95 -4.43 13.73 7.40
N ALA A 96 -4.43 12.45 6.99
CA ALA A 96 -4.47 12.10 5.57
C ALA A 96 -5.82 12.47 4.93
N ARG A 97 -6.94 12.21 5.61
CA ARG A 97 -8.28 12.60 5.11
C ARG A 97 -8.51 14.11 5.08
N LEU A 98 -7.86 14.87 5.97
CA LEU A 98 -7.92 16.34 5.92
C LEU A 98 -7.24 16.91 4.66
N VAL A 99 -6.13 16.31 4.23
CA VAL A 99 -5.40 16.75 3.02
C VAL A 99 -6.01 16.13 1.75
N TYR A 100 -6.42 14.87 1.83
CA TYR A 100 -6.97 14.08 0.75
C TYR A 100 -8.30 13.46 1.20
N PRO A 101 -9.45 14.14 1.00
CA PRO A 101 -10.74 13.70 1.54
C PRO A 101 -11.21 12.31 1.10
N LYS A 102 -10.67 11.79 0.00
CA LYS A 102 -10.96 10.45 -0.53
C LYS A 102 -9.89 9.41 -0.16
N ALA A 103 -8.95 9.76 0.70
CA ALA A 103 -7.92 8.84 1.17
C ALA A 103 -8.55 7.69 1.96
N PHE A 104 -8.08 6.49 1.65
CA PHE A 104 -8.39 5.26 2.36
C PHE A 104 -7.12 4.43 2.53
N SER A 105 -7.15 3.50 3.48
CA SER A 105 -6.04 2.61 3.81
C SER A 105 -6.44 1.16 3.56
N VAL A 106 -5.44 0.31 3.33
CA VAL A 106 -5.61 -1.14 3.46
C VAL A 106 -5.20 -1.54 4.87
N LEU A 107 -6.12 -2.09 5.65
CA LEU A 107 -5.93 -2.44 7.05
C LEU A 107 -5.59 -3.92 7.16
N MET A 108 -4.35 -4.23 7.54
CA MET A 108 -3.88 -5.60 7.71
C MET A 108 -4.27 -6.14 9.10
N ALA A 109 -5.15 -7.15 9.11
CA ALA A 109 -5.64 -7.87 10.27
C ALA A 109 -5.57 -9.40 10.02
N PRO A 110 -4.36 -10.00 10.04
CA PRO A 110 -4.14 -11.40 9.65
C PRO A 110 -4.93 -12.41 10.48
N ASP A 111 -5.05 -12.17 11.79
CA ASP A 111 -5.77 -13.02 12.74
C ASP A 111 -7.25 -12.59 12.93
N GLY A 112 -7.74 -11.70 12.07
CA GLY A 112 -9.03 -11.03 12.26
C GLY A 112 -8.94 -9.86 13.25
N ASP A 113 -10.10 -9.35 13.63
CA ASP A 113 -10.23 -8.25 14.58
C ASP A 113 -10.46 -8.73 16.01
N ARG A 114 -10.03 -7.90 16.96
CA ARG A 114 -10.40 -8.08 18.37
C ARG A 114 -11.81 -7.52 18.56
N SER A 115 -12.62 -8.17 19.40
CA SER A 115 -14.00 -7.71 19.68
C SER A 115 -14.08 -6.25 20.12
N GLU A 116 -13.05 -5.74 20.81
CA GLU A 116 -12.94 -4.34 21.26
C GLU A 116 -12.73 -3.34 20.12
N ASP A 117 -12.14 -3.76 18.99
CA ASP A 117 -11.85 -2.91 17.85
C ASP A 117 -12.78 -3.15 16.65
N HIS A 118 -13.63 -4.19 16.71
CA HIS A 118 -14.56 -4.58 15.64
C HIS A 118 -15.42 -3.41 15.14
N ALA A 119 -15.99 -2.62 16.07
CA ALA A 119 -16.82 -1.48 15.70
C ALA A 119 -16.03 -0.39 14.97
N ALA A 120 -14.77 -0.16 15.36
CA ALA A 120 -13.90 0.83 14.73
C ALA A 120 -13.48 0.38 13.33
N LEU A 121 -13.06 -0.87 13.17
CA LEU A 121 -12.69 -1.45 11.88
C LEU A 121 -13.87 -1.54 10.92
N LEU A 122 -15.06 -1.91 11.41
CA LEU A 122 -16.29 -1.90 10.63
C LEU A 122 -16.64 -0.47 10.16
N SER A 123 -16.49 0.51 11.05
CA SER A 123 -16.66 1.92 10.69
C SER A 123 -15.67 2.33 9.60
N ALA A 124 -14.39 1.97 9.73
CA ALA A 124 -13.37 2.28 8.73
C ALA A 124 -13.70 1.70 7.35
N VAL A 125 -14.13 0.44 7.28
CA VAL A 125 -14.58 -0.19 6.03
C VAL A 125 -15.78 0.53 5.44
N ARG A 126 -16.75 0.93 6.28
CA ARG A 126 -17.91 1.75 5.82
C ARG A 126 -17.50 3.12 5.27
N HIS A 127 -16.37 3.66 5.71
CA HIS A 127 -15.79 4.90 5.21
C HIS A 127 -14.83 4.70 4.02
N GLY A 128 -14.68 3.47 3.52
CA GLY A 128 -13.93 3.16 2.30
C GLY A 128 -12.59 2.45 2.51
N ASP A 129 -12.18 2.18 3.74
CA ASP A 129 -10.96 1.40 4.01
C ASP A 129 -11.16 -0.07 3.59
N ILE A 130 -10.08 -0.72 3.15
CA ILE A 130 -10.10 -2.13 2.75
C ILE A 130 -9.57 -2.98 3.90
N SER A 131 -10.33 -3.99 4.33
CA SER A 131 -9.82 -4.98 5.28
C SER A 131 -9.03 -6.07 4.55
N PHE A 132 -7.84 -6.40 5.05
CA PHE A 132 -6.97 -7.45 4.53
C PHE A 132 -6.66 -8.46 5.63
N SER A 133 -7.17 -9.69 5.48
CA SER A 133 -6.97 -10.79 6.42
C SER A 133 -6.46 -12.02 5.70
N THR A 134 -5.59 -12.80 6.36
CA THR A 134 -5.19 -14.11 5.87
C THR A 134 -6.25 -15.14 6.23
N ALA A 135 -6.85 -15.80 5.24
CA ALA A 135 -7.71 -16.94 5.49
C ALA A 135 -6.85 -18.19 5.72
N GLY A 136 -6.85 -18.73 6.94
CA GLY A 136 -6.30 -20.05 7.20
C GLY A 136 -7.18 -21.14 6.59
N ILE A 137 -6.69 -21.87 5.58
CA ILE A 137 -7.37 -23.06 5.09
C ILE A 137 -7.19 -24.15 6.15
N THR A 138 -8.13 -24.26 7.07
CA THR A 138 -8.24 -25.44 7.93
C THR A 138 -8.99 -26.51 7.15
N THR A 139 -8.26 -27.48 6.60
CA THR A 139 -8.86 -28.69 6.04
C THR A 139 -9.52 -29.46 7.18
N GLN A 140 -10.83 -29.26 7.37
CA GLN A 140 -11.60 -30.05 8.31
C GLN A 140 -11.77 -31.45 7.67
N GLU A 141 -10.88 -32.38 8.01
CA GLU A 141 -11.09 -33.80 7.70
C GLU A 141 -12.43 -34.22 8.32
N ARG A 142 -13.45 -34.42 7.48
CA ARG A 142 -14.67 -35.12 7.89
C ARG A 142 -14.30 -36.55 8.23
N ARG A 143 -14.00 -36.81 9.51
CA ARG A 143 -14.04 -38.17 10.04
C ARG A 143 -15.49 -38.62 10.04
N SER A 144 -15.74 -39.66 9.24
CA SER A 144 -17.00 -40.37 9.11
C SER A 144 -17.24 -41.27 10.32
#